data_AF-A0A330MHP4-F1
#
_entry.id   AF-A0A330MHP4-F1
#
_cell.length_a   1.000
_cell.length_b   1.000
_cell.length_c   1.000
_cell.angle_alpha   90.00
_cell.angle_beta   90.00
_cell.angle_gamma   90.00
#
_symmetry.space_group_name_H-M   'P 1'
#
loop_
_entity.id
_entity.type
_entity.pdbx_description
1 polymer ?
#
loop_
_entity_poly.entity_id
_entity_poly.type
_entity_poly.pdbx_seq_one_letter_code
_entity_poly.pdbx_strand_id
1 'polypeptide(L)'
;MTNDMERRLVQHNEGMKKDCYTFKRRPVELKWYLQCTNPTEAIKIEKQIKGWSRRKKMALIEENWQDLVKFSKNYTEYGRPDLSKPSSTSSE
;
A
#
# COMPACT_ATOMS: atom_id res chain seq x y z
N MET A 1 9.24 -6.13 -6.01
CA MET A 1 10.08 -6.88 -5.05
C MET A 1 11.50 -6.33 -5.10
N THR A 2 12.20 -6.29 -3.97
CA THR A 2 13.63 -5.95 -3.91
C THR A 2 14.28 -6.72 -2.77
N ASN A 3 15.56 -7.05 -2.93
CA ASN A 3 16.34 -7.75 -1.90
C ASN A 3 17.06 -6.78 -0.96
N ASP A 4 17.13 -5.50 -1.34
CA ASP A 4 17.81 -4.44 -0.59
C ASP A 4 16.99 -3.16 -0.69
N MET A 5 16.25 -2.87 0.38
CA MET A 5 15.33 -1.74 0.43
C MET A 5 16.06 -0.41 0.57
N GLU A 6 17.13 -0.37 1.36
CA GLU A 6 17.89 0.85 1.66
C GLU A 6 18.58 1.36 0.40
N ARG A 7 19.32 0.48 -0.28
CA ARG A 7 19.97 0.83 -1.55
C ARG A 7 18.95 1.31 -2.59
N ARG A 8 17.78 0.67 -2.63
CA ARG A 8 16.72 1.06 -3.57
C ARG A 8 16.15 2.45 -3.24
N LEU A 9 15.95 2.76 -1.97
CA LEU A 9 15.46 4.07 -1.53
C LEU A 9 16.44 5.19 -1.88
N VAL A 10 17.74 4.97 -1.63
CA VAL A 10 18.82 5.89 -1.99
C VAL A 10 18.85 6.12 -3.50
N GLN A 11 18.90 5.06 -4.31
CA GLN A 11 18.92 5.17 -5.78
C GLN A 11 17.71 5.94 -6.32
N HIS A 12 16.52 5.72 -5.74
CA HIS A 12 15.34 6.47 -6.12
C HIS A 12 15.46 7.94 -5.73
N ASN A 13 15.89 8.27 -4.50
CA ASN A 13 15.99 9.63 -3.99
C ASN A 13 17.11 10.47 -4.62
N GLU A 14 18.24 9.86 -4.95
CA GLU A 14 19.34 10.51 -5.68
C GLU A 14 19.00 10.73 -7.16
N GLY A 15 17.97 10.05 -7.67
CA GLY A 15 17.53 10.23 -9.03
C GLY A 15 18.46 9.66 -10.09
N MET A 16 19.13 8.57 -9.74
CA MET A 16 20.07 7.84 -10.62
C MET A 16 19.51 7.48 -12.00
N LYS A 17 18.18 7.36 -12.15
CA LYS A 17 17.50 7.08 -13.43
C LYS A 17 16.46 8.15 -13.78
N LYS A 18 16.71 8.93 -14.83
CA LYS A 18 15.84 10.03 -15.30
C LYS A 18 14.47 9.55 -15.81
N ASP A 19 14.41 8.36 -16.39
CA ASP A 19 13.20 7.83 -17.03
C ASP A 19 12.28 7.04 -16.09
N CYS A 20 12.55 7.04 -14.77
CA CYS A 20 11.74 6.28 -13.83
C CYS A 20 10.51 7.06 -13.34
N TYR A 21 9.43 6.33 -13.02
CA TYR A 21 8.17 6.89 -12.52
C TYR A 21 8.35 7.83 -11.31
N THR A 22 9.27 7.47 -10.41
CA THR A 22 9.53 8.23 -9.19
C THR A 22 10.43 9.44 -9.43
N PHE A 23 11.04 9.62 -10.61
CA PHE A 23 12.06 10.66 -10.82
C PHE A 23 11.52 12.07 -10.51
N LYS A 24 10.31 12.37 -10.99
CA LYS A 24 9.67 13.68 -10.77
C LYS A 24 8.97 13.79 -9.40
N ARG A 25 8.96 12.72 -8.58
CA ARG A 25 8.15 12.58 -7.36
C ARG A 25 9.00 12.32 -6.11
N ARG A 26 10.17 12.95 -6.06
CA ARG A 26 11.13 12.83 -4.95
C ARG A 26 11.02 14.01 -4.00
N PRO A 27 11.39 13.84 -2.72
CA PRO A 27 11.84 12.59 -2.10
C PRO A 27 10.71 11.56 -1.94
N VAL A 28 11.04 10.29 -2.06
CA VAL A 28 10.16 9.16 -1.76
C VAL A 28 10.47 8.63 -0.37
N GLU A 29 9.42 8.29 0.37
CA GLU A 29 9.49 7.71 1.70
C GLU A 29 8.90 6.30 1.69
N LEU A 30 9.58 5.35 2.34
CA LEU A 30 9.05 4.01 2.56
C LEU A 30 8.06 4.06 3.73
N LYS A 31 6.77 3.89 3.44
CA LYS A 31 5.72 3.87 4.48
C LYS A 31 5.36 2.47 4.97
N TRP A 32 5.54 1.46 4.14
CA TRP A 32 5.22 0.07 4.50
C TRP A 32 6.04 -0.90 3.65
N TYR A 33 6.44 -2.01 4.26
CA TYR A 33 7.08 -3.13 3.58
C TYR A 33 6.70 -4.44 4.26
N LEU A 34 6.89 -5.54 3.53
CA LEU A 34 6.72 -6.88 4.06
C LEU A 34 7.94 -7.72 3.69
N GLN A 35 8.53 -8.36 4.69
CA GLN A 35 9.58 -9.34 4.49
C GLN A 35 8.95 -10.72 4.29
N CYS A 36 9.36 -11.42 3.22
CA CYS A 36 8.91 -12.77 2.92
C CYS A 36 10.12 -13.68 2.83
N THR A 37 10.02 -14.90 3.36
CA THR A 37 11.07 -15.93 3.23
C THR A 37 11.03 -16.61 1.86
N ASN A 38 9.85 -16.71 1.25
CA ASN A 38 9.65 -17.33 -0.06
C ASN A 38 9.43 -16.28 -1.16
N PRO A 39 10.27 -16.24 -2.21
CA PRO A 39 10.07 -15.34 -3.36
C PRO A 39 8.70 -15.49 -4.04
N THR A 40 8.17 -16.72 -4.09
CA THR A 40 6.87 -17.01 -4.71
C THR A 40 5.73 -16.32 -3.97
N GLU A 41 5.80 -16.31 -2.63
CA GLU A 41 4.83 -15.62 -1.78
C GLU A 41 4.93 -14.11 -1.95
N ALA A 42 6.14 -13.56 -1.94
CA ALA A 42 6.40 -12.14 -2.17
C ALA A 42 5.80 -11.66 -3.51
N ILE A 43 5.97 -12.45 -4.58
CA ILE A 43 5.43 -12.13 -5.90
C ILE A 43 3.89 -12.16 -5.89
N LYS A 44 3.28 -13.15 -5.21
CA LYS A 44 1.81 -13.24 -5.09
C LYS A 44 1.25 -12.00 -4.38
N ILE A 45 1.83 -11.64 -3.24
CA ILE A 45 1.42 -10.48 -2.44
C ILE A 45 1.65 -9.19 -3.23
N GLU A 46 2.81 -9.03 -3.90
CA GLU A 46 3.09 -7.86 -4.73
C GLU A 46 2.06 -7.69 -5.84
N LYS A 47 1.70 -8.77 -6.55
CA LYS A 47 0.67 -8.74 -7.60
C LYS A 47 -0.70 -8.35 -7.03
N GLN A 48 -1.08 -8.90 -5.88
CA GLN A 48 -2.33 -8.59 -5.21
C GLN A 48 -2.41 -7.10 -4.82
N ILE A 49 -1.39 -6.59 -4.12
CA ILE A 49 -1.37 -5.19 -3.64
C ILE A 49 -1.27 -4.21 -4.81
N LYS A 50 -0.55 -4.52 -5.89
CA LYS A 50 -0.45 -3.63 -7.06
C LYS A 50 -1.82 -3.23 -7.60
N GLY A 51 -2.75 -4.18 -7.69
CA GLY A 51 -4.12 -3.96 -8.16
C GLY A 51 -5.06 -3.27 -7.15
N TRP A 52 -4.62 -3.04 -5.91
CA TRP A 52 -5.48 -2.41 -4.91
C TRP A 52 -5.68 -0.92 -5.17
N SER A 53 -6.88 -0.45 -4.83
CA SER A 53 -7.22 0.97 -4.80
C SER A 53 -6.35 1.72 -3.78
N ARG A 54 -6.21 3.04 -3.96
CA ARG A 54 -5.45 3.90 -3.04
C ARG A 54 -5.96 3.77 -1.60
N ARG A 55 -7.28 3.72 -1.39
CA ARG A 55 -7.90 3.57 -0.05
C ARG A 55 -7.50 2.28 0.66
N LYS A 56 -7.49 1.13 -0.04
CA LYS A 56 -7.01 -0.14 0.54
C LYS A 56 -5.54 -0.06 0.93
N LYS A 57 -4.70 0.53 0.08
CA LYS A 57 -3.26 0.70 0.35
C LYS A 57 -3.01 1.60 1.56
N MET A 58 -3.78 2.69 1.73
CA MET A 58 -3.68 3.54 2.91
C MET A 58 -4.10 2.78 4.17
N ALA A 59 -5.23 2.07 4.15
CA ALA A 59 -5.66 1.26 5.29
C ALA A 59 -4.61 0.21 5.70
N LEU A 60 -3.91 -0.39 4.74
CA LEU A 60 -2.78 -1.30 5.02
C LEU A 60 -1.59 -0.57 5.66
N ILE A 61 -1.21 0.60 5.15
CA ILE A 61 -0.10 1.41 5.68
C ILE A 61 -0.39 1.89 7.10
N GLU A 62 -1.64 2.22 7.40
CA GLU A 62 -2.12 2.68 8.71
C GLU A 62 -2.45 1.52 9.66
N GLU A 63 -2.26 0.27 9.24
CA GLU A 63 -2.62 -0.95 9.97
C GLU A 63 -4.10 -0.99 10.41
N ASN A 64 -4.96 -0.26 9.70
CA ASN A 64 -6.39 -0.21 9.95
C ASN A 64 -7.10 -1.37 9.24
N TRP A 65 -7.14 -2.51 9.93
CA TRP A 65 -7.74 -3.74 9.43
C TRP A 65 -9.25 -3.62 9.17
N GLN A 66 -9.96 -2.80 9.96
CA GLN A 66 -11.40 -2.57 9.80
C GLN A 66 -11.70 -1.93 8.44
N ASP A 67 -10.98 -0.85 8.12
CA ASP A 67 -11.12 -0.18 6.83
C ASP A 67 -10.59 -1.02 5.67
N LEU A 68 -9.54 -1.81 5.89
CA LEU A 68 -9.04 -2.72 4.86
C LEU A 68 -10.12 -3.73 4.44
N VAL A 69 -10.82 -4.34 5.41
CA VAL A 69 -11.94 -5.26 5.16
C VAL A 69 -13.13 -4.50 4.55
N LYS A 70 -13.45 -3.31 5.03
CA LYS A 70 -14.54 -2.49 4.47
C LYS A 70 -14.30 -2.16 3.00
N PHE A 71 -13.06 -1.79 2.65
CA PHE A 71 -12.70 -1.44 1.28
C PHE A 71 -12.50 -2.67 0.39
N SER A 72 -12.34 -3.87 0.95
CA SER A 72 -12.22 -5.13 0.21
C SER A 72 -13.54 -5.57 -0.43
N LYS A 73 -14.66 -5.21 0.20
CA LYS A 73 -16.01 -5.54 -0.27
C LYS A 73 -16.36 -4.86 -1.59
N ASN A 74 -17.07 -5.59 -2.44
CA ASN A 74 -17.52 -5.12 -3.74
C ASN A 74 -18.71 -4.15 -3.59
N TYR A 75 -18.57 -2.90 -4.01
CA TYR A 75 -19.64 -1.91 -3.88
C TYR A 75 -20.89 -2.25 -4.70
N THR A 76 -20.79 -3.09 -5.73
CA THR A 76 -21.98 -3.52 -6.51
C THR A 76 -22.87 -4.48 -5.72
N GLU A 77 -22.29 -5.23 -4.78
CA GLU A 77 -23.02 -6.22 -3.96
C GLU A 77 -23.44 -5.65 -2.59
N TYR A 78 -22.65 -4.73 -2.01
CA TYR A 78 -22.85 -4.25 -0.64
C TYR A 78 -23.33 -2.78 -0.54
N GLY A 79 -23.55 -2.11 -1.67
CA GLY A 79 -23.89 -0.69 -1.72
C GLY A 79 -22.70 0.24 -1.40
N ARG A 80 -22.81 1.53 -1.76
CA ARG A 80 -21.78 2.52 -1.39
C ARG A 80 -21.88 2.81 0.11
N PRO A 81 -20.82 2.60 0.91
CA PRO A 81 -20.84 2.95 2.32
C PRO A 81 -20.97 4.47 2.44
N ASP A 82 -21.94 4.89 3.24
CA ASP A 82 -22.14 6.28 3.60
C ASP A 82 -20.88 6.81 4.34
N LEU A 83 -20.23 7.79 3.73
CA LEU A 83 -19.00 8.43 4.23
C LEU A 83 -19.31 9.54 5.25
N SER A 84 -20.59 9.84 5.53
CA SER A 84 -20.99 10.93 6.42
C SER A 84 -21.01 10.57 7.91
N LYS A 85 -20.83 9.30 8.27
CA LYS A 85 -20.81 8.86 9.67
C LYS A 85 -19.36 8.71 10.15
N PRO A 86 -18.94 9.41 11.23
CA PRO A 86 -17.61 9.18 11.80
C PRO A 86 -17.49 7.73 12.26
N SER A 87 -16.34 7.13 11.97
CA SER A 87 -15.97 5.82 12.49
C SER A 87 -15.96 5.88 14.02
N SER A 88 -16.95 5.25 14.65
CA SER A 88 -16.96 5.03 16.09
C SER A 88 -15.82 4.08 16.45
N THR A 89 -14.62 4.60 16.67
CA THR A 89 -13.58 3.93 17.46
C THR A 89 -14.07 3.92 18.91
N SER A 90 -14.77 2.84 19.29
CA SER A 90 -14.93 2.52 20.71
C SER A 90 -13.64 1.88 21.19
N SER A 91 -13.05 2.53 22.19
CA SER A 91 -11.98 2.05 23.05
C SER A 91 -12.38 0.76 23.77
N GLU A 92 -11.41 -0.12 23.98
CA GLU A 92 -11.14 -0.77 25.27
C GLU A 92 -9.62 -0.82 25.47
#